data_AF-A0A2H9P386-F1
#
_entry.id   AF-A0A2H9P386-F1
#
_cell.length_a   1.000
_cell.length_b   1.000
_cell.length_c   1.000
_cell.angle_alpha   90.00
_cell.angle_beta   90.00
_cell.angle_gamma   90.00
#
_symmetry.space_group_name_H-M   'P 1'
#
loop_
_entity.id
_entity.type
_entity.pdbx_description
1 polymer ?
#
loop_
_entity_poly.entity_id
_entity_poly.type
_entity_poly.pdbx_seq_one_letter_code
_entity_poly.pdbx_strand_id
1 'polypeptide(L)'
;MAVEAHFIETIIGVGILLFAAKLMAELFLRLKLPIVLGELIAGMVIGPFALGAYIVGSEGLPLLHINNEIKVLGEIGAIVILFMAGLEMTPKEFLKGGKASFTVGTLGVIVPFVAGLLVFQIFGFDALQSMLIATALTA
;
A
#
# COMPACT_ATOMS: atom_id res chain seq x y z
N MET A 1 -31.19 -4.86 -11.69
CA MET A 1 -31.13 -3.39 -11.57
C MET A 1 -30.14 -2.92 -10.50
N ALA A 2 -30.36 -3.07 -9.18
CA ALA A 2 -29.41 -2.57 -8.17
C ALA A 2 -28.03 -3.27 -8.17
N VAL A 3 -28.02 -4.60 -8.39
CA VAL A 3 -26.76 -5.38 -8.48
C VAL A 3 -25.93 -5.01 -9.70
N GLU A 4 -26.59 -4.75 -10.84
CA GLU A 4 -25.92 -4.34 -12.08
C GLU A 4 -25.30 -2.94 -11.95
N ALA A 5 -26.00 -2.01 -11.29
CA ALA A 5 -25.48 -0.68 -11.00
C ALA A 5 -24.21 -0.75 -10.13
N HIS A 6 -24.23 -1.57 -9.07
CA HIS A 6 -23.07 -1.75 -8.19
C HIS A 6 -21.86 -2.35 -8.93
N PHE A 7 -22.10 -3.30 -9.82
CA PHE A 7 -21.05 -3.90 -10.64
C PHE A 7 -20.42 -2.90 -11.62
N ILE A 8 -21.24 -2.07 -12.26
CA ILE A 8 -20.77 -1.00 -13.16
C ILE A 8 -19.94 0.03 -12.40
N GLU A 9 -20.40 0.47 -11.22
CA GLU A 9 -19.63 1.38 -10.35
C GLU A 9 -18.27 0.80 -9.97
N THR A 10 -18.23 -0.50 -9.66
CA THR A 10 -16.97 -1.20 -9.34
C THR A 10 -16.00 -1.17 -10.52
N ILE A 11 -16.48 -1.50 -11.73
CA ILE A 11 -15.66 -1.49 -12.94
C ILE A 11 -15.12 -0.09 -13.24
N ILE A 12 -15.99 0.93 -13.13
CA ILE A 12 -15.60 2.33 -13.32
C ILE A 12 -14.55 2.74 -12.27
N GLY A 13 -14.76 2.40 -11.00
CA GLY A 13 -13.83 2.67 -9.91
C GLY A 13 -12.47 2.05 -10.15
N VAL A 14 -12.41 0.77 -10.51
CA VAL A 14 -11.16 0.08 -10.90
C VAL A 14 -10.52 0.76 -12.11
N GLY A 15 -11.31 1.12 -13.13
CA GLY A 15 -10.82 1.82 -14.31
C GLY A 15 -10.14 3.15 -13.97
N ILE A 16 -10.77 3.97 -13.11
CA ILE A 16 -10.21 5.24 -12.64
C ILE A 16 -8.92 5.01 -11.84
N LEU A 17 -8.92 4.05 -10.90
CA LEU A 17 -7.75 3.73 -10.09
C LEU A 17 -6.57 3.26 -10.95
N LEU A 18 -6.80 2.34 -11.90
CA LEU A 18 -5.76 1.86 -12.80
C LEU A 18 -5.24 2.95 -13.73
N PHE A 19 -6.14 3.78 -14.27
CA PHE A 19 -5.76 4.89 -15.13
C PHE A 19 -4.87 5.89 -14.39
N ALA A 20 -5.29 6.31 -13.18
CA ALA A 20 -4.53 7.22 -12.35
C ALA A 20 -3.18 6.64 -11.92
N ALA A 21 -3.16 5.38 -11.49
CA ALA A 21 -1.93 4.68 -11.12
C ALA A 21 -0.94 4.63 -12.29
N LYS A 22 -1.39 4.27 -13.50
CA LYS A 22 -0.55 4.25 -14.70
C LYS A 22 -0.03 5.63 -15.09
N LEU A 23 -0.88 6.66 -15.00
CA LEU A 23 -0.48 8.03 -15.33
C LEU A 23 0.60 8.53 -14.37
N MET A 24 0.44 8.31 -13.06
CA MET A 24 1.43 8.72 -12.06
C MET A 24 2.69 7.86 -12.08
N ALA A 25 2.57 6.56 -12.36
CA ALA A 25 3.69 5.67 -12.60
C ALA A 25 4.59 6.19 -13.74
N GLU A 26 4.00 6.56 -14.88
CA GLU A 26 4.72 7.12 -16.02
C GLU A 26 5.34 8.48 -15.68
N LEU A 27 4.62 9.35 -14.94
CA LEU A 27 5.17 10.61 -14.47
C LEU A 27 6.40 10.40 -13.58
N PHE A 28 6.33 9.49 -12.61
CA PHE A 28 7.43 9.18 -11.70
C PHE A 28 8.60 8.54 -12.43
N LEU A 29 8.34 7.69 -13.42
CA LEU A 29 9.37 7.13 -14.30
C LEU A 29 10.13 8.23 -15.04
N ARG A 30 9.43 9.23 -15.61
CA ARG A 30 10.05 10.38 -16.29
C ARG A 30 10.87 11.25 -15.35
N LEU A 31 10.42 11.38 -14.10
CA LEU A 31 11.14 12.07 -13.03
C LEU A 31 12.30 11.23 -12.44
N LYS A 32 12.51 9.99 -12.92
CA LYS A 32 13.50 9.03 -12.39
C LYS A 32 13.28 8.67 -10.92
N LEU A 33 12.02 8.65 -10.50
CA LEU A 33 11.57 8.21 -9.18
C LEU A 33 11.03 6.77 -9.24
N PRO A 34 10.95 6.05 -8.11
CA PRO A 34 10.37 4.72 -8.07
C PRO A 34 8.91 4.71 -8.56
N ILE A 35 8.60 3.80 -9.49
CA ILE A 35 7.28 3.69 -10.12
C ILE A 35 6.17 3.45 -9.07
N VAL A 36 6.42 2.52 -8.14
CA VAL A 36 5.47 2.15 -7.07
C VAL A 36 5.08 3.36 -6.22
N LEU A 37 6.01 4.30 -5.99
CA LEU A 37 5.69 5.52 -5.25
C LEU A 37 4.67 6.38 -6.01
N GLY A 38 4.76 6.45 -7.34
CA GLY A 38 3.78 7.11 -8.18
C GLY A 38 2.39 6.48 -8.07
N GLU A 39 2.32 5.14 -8.06
CA GLU A 39 1.06 4.39 -7.90
C GLU A 39 0.42 4.63 -6.52
N LEU A 40 1.23 4.65 -5.44
CA LEU A 40 0.76 4.96 -4.10
C LEU A 40 0.22 6.40 -4.00
N ILE A 41 0.93 7.38 -4.56
CA ILE A 41 0.49 8.77 -4.57
C ILE A 41 -0.79 8.91 -5.40
N ALA A 42 -0.94 8.20 -6.51
CA ALA A 42 -2.19 8.17 -7.28
C ALA A 42 -3.37 7.72 -6.41
N GLY A 43 -3.20 6.62 -5.67
CA GLY A 43 -4.20 6.11 -4.74
C GLY A 43 -4.53 7.11 -3.63
N MET A 44 -3.54 7.77 -3.05
CA MET A 44 -3.74 8.81 -2.04
C MET A 44 -4.52 10.02 -2.58
N VAL A 45 -4.20 10.46 -3.80
CA VAL A 45 -4.81 11.64 -4.43
C VAL A 45 -6.23 11.34 -4.94
N ILE A 46 -6.45 10.19 -5.54
CA ILE A 46 -7.74 9.78 -6.13
C ILE A 46 -8.65 9.07 -5.13
N GLY A 47 -8.13 8.71 -3.96
CA GLY A 47 -8.89 8.07 -2.90
C GLY A 47 -10.10 8.91 -2.44
N PRO A 48 -11.09 8.27 -1.80
CA PRO A 48 -12.34 8.90 -1.38
C PRO A 48 -12.14 9.99 -0.31
N PHE A 49 -10.97 10.07 0.32
CA PHE A 49 -10.61 11.11 1.29
C PHE A 49 -9.87 12.31 0.68
N ALA A 50 -9.67 12.31 -0.65
CA ALA A 50 -8.97 13.35 -1.39
C ALA A 50 -9.80 13.78 -2.62
N LEU A 51 -9.22 13.81 -3.83
CA LEU A 51 -9.94 14.25 -5.04
C LEU A 51 -11.10 13.32 -5.40
N GLY A 52 -11.03 12.03 -5.03
CA GLY A 52 -12.10 11.06 -5.26
C GLY A 52 -13.44 11.44 -4.63
N ALA A 53 -13.43 12.23 -3.55
CA ALA A 53 -14.64 12.76 -2.93
C ALA A 53 -15.43 13.70 -3.87
N TYR A 54 -14.72 14.41 -4.74
CA TYR A 54 -15.30 15.39 -5.68
C TYR A 54 -15.67 14.76 -7.03
N ILE A 55 -15.26 13.51 -7.28
CA ILE A 55 -15.66 12.76 -8.47
C ILE A 55 -17.05 12.21 -8.20
N VAL A 56 -18.06 13.03 -8.50
CA VAL A 56 -19.46 12.76 -8.20
C VAL A 56 -20.22 12.38 -9.47
N GLY A 57 -21.06 11.36 -9.37
CA GLY A 57 -21.87 10.85 -10.47
C GLY A 57 -23.10 11.71 -10.73
N SER A 58 -23.92 11.30 -11.70
CA SER A 58 -25.15 12.00 -12.09
C SER A 58 -26.15 12.18 -10.95
N GLU A 59 -26.05 11.40 -9.87
CA GLU A 59 -26.97 11.44 -8.72
C GLU A 59 -26.40 12.13 -7.47
N GLY A 60 -25.25 12.79 -7.57
CA GLY A 60 -24.67 13.47 -6.40
C GLY A 60 -23.89 12.55 -5.45
N LEU A 61 -23.75 11.26 -5.79
CA LEU A 61 -22.99 10.27 -5.03
C LEU A 61 -21.55 10.12 -5.55
N PRO A 62 -20.56 9.79 -4.69
CA PRO A 62 -19.18 9.54 -5.12
C PRO A 62 -19.13 8.38 -6.13
N LEU A 63 -18.54 8.61 -7.29
CA LEU A 63 -18.32 7.58 -8.32
C LEU A 63 -17.28 6.54 -7.90
N LEU A 64 -16.40 6.91 -6.96
CA LEU A 64 -15.29 6.07 -6.52
C LEU A 64 -15.53 5.58 -5.09
N HIS A 65 -16.25 4.46 -5.00
CA HIS A 65 -16.50 3.78 -3.74
C HIS A 65 -15.55 2.58 -3.59
N ILE A 66 -14.68 2.62 -2.58
CA ILE A 66 -13.83 1.47 -2.25
C ILE A 66 -14.67 0.38 -1.55
N ASN A 67 -15.33 -0.43 -2.35
CA ASN A 67 -16.10 -1.59 -1.90
C ASN A 67 -15.21 -2.80 -1.62
N ASN A 68 -15.82 -3.90 -1.16
CA ASN A 68 -15.09 -5.12 -0.81
C ASN A 68 -14.44 -5.76 -2.04
N GLU A 69 -15.06 -5.65 -3.21
CA GLU A 69 -14.59 -6.19 -4.47
C GLU A 69 -13.26 -5.55 -4.87
N ILE A 70 -13.15 -4.21 -4.79
CA ILE A 70 -11.89 -3.48 -5.05
C ILE A 70 -10.81 -3.87 -4.02
N LYS A 71 -11.18 -4.02 -2.74
CA LYS A 71 -10.22 -4.44 -1.70
C LYS A 71 -9.67 -5.83 -1.96
N VAL A 72 -10.54 -6.79 -2.25
CA VAL A 72 -10.15 -8.17 -2.58
C VAL A 72 -9.27 -8.18 -3.83
N LEU A 73 -9.58 -7.36 -4.84
CA LEU A 73 -8.75 -7.24 -6.03
C LEU A 73 -7.33 -6.71 -5.70
N GLY A 74 -7.25 -5.71 -4.82
CA GLY A 74 -5.97 -5.17 -4.33
C GLY A 74 -5.17 -6.20 -3.52
N GLU A 75 -5.83 -6.96 -2.64
CA GLU A 75 -5.21 -8.04 -1.87
C GLU A 75 -4.69 -9.16 -2.78
N ILE A 76 -5.47 -9.57 -3.78
CA ILE A 76 -5.03 -10.52 -4.81
C ILE A 76 -3.81 -9.98 -5.55
N GLY A 77 -3.81 -8.70 -5.93
CA GLY A 77 -2.66 -8.05 -6.54
C GLY A 77 -1.40 -8.13 -5.68
N ALA A 78 -1.52 -7.81 -4.39
CA ALA A 78 -0.40 -7.88 -3.44
C ALA A 78 0.11 -9.34 -3.28
N ILE A 79 -0.78 -10.31 -3.19
CA ILE A 79 -0.42 -11.74 -3.12
C ILE A 79 0.33 -12.16 -4.39
N VAL A 80 -0.15 -11.76 -5.57
CA VAL A 80 0.51 -12.10 -6.85
C VAL A 80 1.91 -11.49 -6.91
N ILE A 81 2.09 -10.23 -6.47
CA ILE A 81 3.40 -9.57 -6.43
C ILE A 81 4.36 -10.34 -5.49
N LEU A 82 3.92 -10.65 -4.27
CA LEU A 82 4.73 -11.40 -3.31
C LEU A 82 5.04 -12.82 -3.78
N PHE A 83 4.08 -13.46 -4.47
CA PHE A 83 4.26 -14.78 -5.06
C PHE A 83 5.29 -14.75 -6.19
N MET A 84 5.21 -13.77 -7.09
CA MET A 84 6.21 -13.58 -8.15
C MET A 84 7.61 -13.36 -7.58
N ALA A 85 7.73 -12.49 -6.57
CA ALA A 85 9.01 -12.27 -5.87
C ALA A 85 9.56 -13.57 -5.25
N GLY A 86 8.67 -14.44 -4.73
CA GLY A 86 9.04 -15.75 -4.23
C GLY A 86 9.48 -16.74 -5.32
N LEU A 87 8.81 -16.73 -6.49
CA LEU A 87 9.15 -17.59 -7.63
C LEU A 87 10.48 -17.22 -8.30
N GLU A 88 10.90 -15.96 -8.23
CA GLU A 88 12.20 -15.51 -8.72
C GLU A 88 13.37 -16.03 -7.87
N MET A 89 13.10 -16.47 -6.62
CA MET A 89 14.14 -16.90 -5.69
C MET A 89 14.33 -18.42 -5.68
N THR A 90 15.56 -18.89 -5.88
CA THR A 90 15.86 -20.33 -5.72
C THR A 90 16.12 -20.69 -4.25
N PRO A 91 15.78 -21.92 -3.79
CA PRO A 91 16.09 -22.37 -2.44
C PRO A 91 17.60 -22.27 -2.10
N LYS A 92 18.46 -22.48 -3.10
CA LYS A 92 19.92 -22.39 -2.96
C LYS A 92 20.38 -20.95 -2.70
N GLU A 93 19.81 -19.96 -3.37
CA GLU A 93 20.10 -18.55 -3.13
C GLU A 93 19.58 -18.08 -1.78
N PHE A 94 18.38 -18.53 -1.39
CA PHE A 94 17.82 -18.28 -0.06
C PHE A 94 18.72 -18.80 1.07
N LEU A 95 19.17 -20.06 0.97
CA LEU A 95 20.07 -20.67 1.95
C LEU A 95 21.44 -19.98 2.00
N LYS A 96 21.99 -19.55 0.86
CA LYS A 96 23.27 -18.84 0.78
C LYS A 96 23.20 -17.47 1.48
N GLY A 97 22.07 -16.78 1.39
CA GLY A 97 21.82 -15.51 2.06
C GLY A 97 21.46 -15.60 3.55
N GLY A 98 21.20 -16.80 4.08
CA GLY A 98 20.54 -16.97 5.38
C GLY A 98 21.18 -16.23 6.57
N LYS A 99 22.52 -16.21 6.67
CA LYS A 99 23.21 -15.46 7.75
C LYS A 99 23.03 -13.94 7.62
N ALA A 100 23.11 -13.43 6.40
CA ALA A 100 22.87 -12.01 6.12
C ALA A 100 21.41 -11.65 6.35
N SER A 101 20.47 -12.45 5.84
CA SER A 101 19.02 -12.25 6.03
C SER A 101 18.62 -12.30 7.50
N PHE A 102 19.18 -13.22 8.30
CA PHE A 102 18.92 -13.28 9.73
C PHE A 102 19.40 -12.01 10.45
N THR A 103 20.60 -11.54 10.12
CA THR A 103 21.18 -10.34 10.75
C THR A 103 20.40 -9.09 10.35
N VAL A 104 20.15 -8.90 9.05
CA VAL A 104 19.42 -7.75 8.51
C VAL A 104 17.97 -7.77 8.98
N GLY A 105 17.30 -8.92 8.99
CA GLY A 105 15.92 -9.03 9.49
C GLY A 105 15.81 -8.76 10.99
N THR A 106 16.72 -9.32 11.80
CA THR A 106 16.71 -9.09 13.24
C THR A 106 17.00 -7.62 13.58
N LEU A 107 18.03 -7.02 12.97
CA LEU A 107 18.34 -5.60 13.17
C LEU A 107 17.26 -4.69 12.60
N GLY A 108 16.66 -5.06 11.46
CA GLY A 108 15.55 -4.36 10.84
C GLY A 108 14.29 -4.31 11.70
N VAL A 109 14.14 -5.21 12.67
CA VAL A 109 13.06 -5.16 13.67
C VAL A 109 13.51 -4.43 14.93
N ILE A 110 14.65 -4.84 15.51
CA ILE A 110 15.11 -4.31 16.81
C ILE A 110 15.41 -2.82 16.73
N VAL A 111 16.09 -2.37 15.67
CA VAL A 111 16.54 -0.97 15.57
C VAL A 111 15.35 -0.01 15.41
N PRO A 112 14.40 -0.21 14.47
CA PRO A 112 13.23 0.65 14.35
C PRO A 112 12.31 0.58 15.58
N PHE A 113 12.20 -0.58 16.22
CA PHE A 113 11.42 -0.72 17.45
C PHE A 113 11.99 0.16 18.57
N VAL A 114 13.29 0.00 18.88
CA VAL A 114 13.93 0.75 19.97
C VAL A 114 13.96 2.23 19.65
N ALA A 115 14.27 2.60 18.40
CA ALA A 115 14.26 4.00 17.96
C ALA A 115 12.85 4.61 18.09
N GLY A 116 11.81 3.92 17.59
CA GLY A 116 10.42 4.36 17.72
C GLY A 116 10.02 4.53 19.19
N LEU A 117 10.27 3.53 20.02
CA LEU A 117 9.94 3.57 21.45
C LEU A 117 10.55 4.79 22.14
N LEU A 118 11.86 5.02 21.93
CA LEU A 118 12.58 6.13 22.55
C LEU A 118 12.07 7.49 22.05
N VAL A 119 11.91 7.65 20.74
CA VAL A 119 11.46 8.92 20.14
C VAL A 119 10.05 9.29 20.63
N PHE A 120 9.11 8.34 20.63
CA PHE A 120 7.74 8.61 21.05
C PHE A 120 7.61 8.80 22.57
N GLN A 121 8.44 8.14 23.38
CA GLN A 121 8.55 8.45 24.81
C GLN A 121 9.06 9.87 25.05
N ILE A 122 10.08 10.32 24.29
CA ILE A 122 10.57 11.71 24.36
C ILE A 122 9.49 12.71 23.95
N PHE A 123 8.61 12.34 23.02
CA PHE A 123 7.45 13.16 22.63
C PHE A 123 6.29 13.12 23.64
N GLY A 124 6.44 12.39 24.75
CA GLY A 124 5.47 12.36 25.84
C GLY A 124 4.34 11.36 25.67
N PHE A 125 4.46 10.41 24.74
CA PHE A 125 3.50 9.30 24.63
C PHE A 125 3.70 8.30 25.76
N ASP A 126 2.60 7.71 26.23
CA ASP A 126 2.66 6.63 27.22
C ASP A 126 3.43 5.41 26.69
N ALA A 127 3.92 4.56 27.60
CA ALA A 127 4.68 3.37 27.25
C ALA A 127 3.91 2.45 26.28
N LEU A 128 2.61 2.24 26.51
CA LEU A 128 1.81 1.37 25.64
C LEU A 128 1.64 1.98 24.24
N GLN A 129 1.38 3.29 24.15
CA GLN A 129 1.24 4.00 22.87
C GLN A 129 2.56 3.97 22.07
N SER A 130 3.67 4.24 22.75
CA SER A 130 5.01 4.21 22.17
C SER A 130 5.36 2.82 21.65
N MET A 131 5.01 1.77 22.38
CA MET A 131 5.21 0.38 21.95
C MET A 131 4.37 0.02 20.73
N LEU A 132 3.11 0.46 20.67
CA LEU A 132 2.24 0.21 19.50
C LEU A 132 2.79 0.87 18.25
N ILE A 133 3.19 2.15 18.34
CA ILE A 133 3.77 2.89 17.22
C ILE A 133 5.12 2.29 16.82
N ALA A 134 5.99 2.00 17.80
CA ALA A 134 7.27 1.35 17.55
C ALA A 134 7.13 0.03 16.80
N THR A 135 6.17 -0.81 17.19
CA THR A 135 5.88 -2.08 16.52
C THR A 135 5.43 -1.85 15.07
N ALA A 136 4.58 -0.85 14.84
CA ALA A 136 4.13 -0.51 13.49
C ALA A 136 5.26 -0.05 12.55
N LEU A 137 6.42 0.39 13.09
CA LEU A 137 7.59 0.79 12.31
C LEU A 137 8.58 -0.35 12.02
N THR A 138 8.38 -1.55 12.57
CA THR A 138 9.31 -2.69 12.43
C THR A 138 9.13 -3.52 11.16
N ALA A 139 8.21 -3.14 10.29
CA ALA A 139 7.85 -3.86 9.07
C ALA A 139 7.56 -2.89 7.92
#